data_AF-A0A1I3D9W4-F1
#
_entry.id   AF-A0A1I3D9W4-F1
#
_cell.length_a   1.000
_cell.length_b   1.000
_cell.length_c   1.000
_cell.angle_alpha   90.00
_cell.angle_beta   90.00
_cell.angle_gamma   90.00
#
_symmetry.space_group_name_H-M   'P 1'
#
loop_
_entity.id
_entity.type
_entity.pdbx_description
1 polymer ?
#
loop_
_entity_poly.entity_id
_entity_poly.type
_entity_poly.pdbx_seq_one_letter_code
_entity_poly.pdbx_strand_id
1 'polypeptide(L)'
;MSEKQLWCAVIQQAVIDATEPLSTKFKWRRIEQLNARDWLTKPNKDFTVVCNLAGLEPMRLRSYAADLVAKAAQHDQPLTTDAPRRRRTSRNTECQSAA
;
A
#
# COMPACT_ATOMS: atom_id res chain seq x y z
N MET A 1 -3.86 25.20 10.75
CA MET A 1 -2.94 24.52 9.82
C MET A 1 -2.87 25.35 8.56
N SER A 2 -1.67 25.62 8.03
CA SER A 2 -1.51 26.28 6.74
C SER A 2 -1.66 25.28 5.60
N GLU A 3 -2.01 25.76 4.40
CA GLU A 3 -2.10 24.93 3.20
C GLU A 3 -0.78 24.18 2.92
N LYS A 4 0.36 24.85 3.10
CA LYS A 4 1.70 24.23 3.02
C LYS A 4 1.84 23.02 3.96
N GLN A 5 1.38 23.14 5.20
CA GLN A 5 1.45 22.04 6.18
C GLN A 5 0.58 20.85 5.77
N LEU A 6 -0.59 21.12 5.20
CA LEU A 6 -1.46 20.07 4.66
C LEU A 6 -0.74 19.29 3.54
N TRP A 7 -0.14 19.99 2.58
CA TRP A 7 0.57 19.34 1.47
C TRP A 7 1.82 18.58 1.92
N CYS A 8 2.55 19.09 2.93
CA CYS A 8 3.61 18.33 3.59
C CYS A 8 3.09 17.02 4.19
N ALA A 9 1.92 17.04 4.85
CA ALA A 9 1.33 15.84 5.43
C ALA A 9 0.92 14.81 4.37
N VAL A 10 0.39 15.26 3.22
CA VAL A 10 0.07 14.38 2.07
C VAL A 10 1.34 13.67 1.57
N ILE A 11 2.42 14.43 1.37
CA ILE A 11 3.71 13.87 0.94
C ILE A 11 4.26 12.90 1.98
N GLN A 12 4.18 13.26 3.26
CA GLN A 12 4.67 12.42 4.35
C GLN A 12 3.92 11.09 4.40
N GLN A 13 2.58 11.12 4.27
CA GLN A 13 1.76 9.91 4.23
C GLN A 13 2.13 9.02 3.03
N ALA A 14 2.27 9.60 1.83
CA ALA A 14 2.68 8.86 0.65
C ALA A 14 4.06 8.21 0.83
N VAL A 15 5.02 8.89 1.47
CA VAL A 15 6.34 8.33 1.78
C VAL A 15 6.23 7.17 2.78
N ILE A 16 5.43 7.31 3.84
CA ILE A 16 5.18 6.22 4.80
C ILE A 16 4.60 4.99 4.07
N ASP A 17 3.53 5.18 3.31
CA ASP A 17 2.87 4.09 2.60
C ASP A 17 3.79 3.42 1.57
N ALA A 18 4.62 4.19 0.88
CA ALA A 18 5.54 3.66 -0.13
C ALA A 18 6.74 2.90 0.45
N THR A 19 7.17 3.26 1.68
CA THR A 19 8.41 2.76 2.30
C THR A 19 8.18 1.68 3.36
N GLU A 20 6.94 1.42 3.74
CA GLU A 20 6.61 0.20 4.47
C GLU A 20 6.71 -1.04 3.56
N PRO A 21 7.08 -2.22 4.13
CA PRO A 21 6.97 -3.48 3.41
C PRO A 21 5.53 -3.71 2.93
N LEU A 22 5.39 -4.27 1.72
CA LEU A 22 4.06 -4.51 1.16
C LEU A 22 3.22 -5.43 2.06
N SER A 23 1.99 -5.02 2.30
CA SER A 23 0.99 -5.76 3.08
C SER A 23 0.80 -7.16 2.49
N THR A 24 0.92 -8.15 3.39
CA THR A 24 0.67 -9.57 3.08
C THR A 24 -0.76 -9.99 3.43
N LYS A 25 -1.40 -9.28 4.36
CA LYS A 25 -2.73 -9.61 4.92
C LYS A 25 -3.88 -8.97 4.17
N PHE A 26 -3.73 -7.69 3.82
CA PHE A 26 -4.81 -6.88 3.25
C PHE A 26 -4.45 -6.42 1.84
N LYS A 27 -5.21 -6.92 0.85
CA LYS A 27 -5.02 -6.58 -0.57
C LYS A 27 -5.23 -5.09 -0.84
N TRP A 28 -6.24 -4.47 -0.24
CA TRP A 28 -6.49 -3.03 -0.42
C TRP A 28 -5.31 -2.18 0.06
N ARG A 29 -4.75 -2.49 1.23
CA ARG A 29 -3.56 -1.80 1.75
C ARG A 29 -2.36 -1.96 0.83
N ARG A 30 -2.16 -3.18 0.29
CA ARG A 30 -1.09 -3.45 -0.68
C ARG A 30 -1.24 -2.58 -1.94
N ILE A 31 -2.47 -2.43 -2.44
CA ILE A 31 -2.76 -1.58 -3.60
C ILE A 31 -2.42 -0.12 -3.30
N GLU A 32 -2.82 0.40 -2.13
CA GLU A 32 -2.46 1.77 -1.73
C GLU A 32 -0.95 1.99 -1.63
N GLN A 33 -0.20 1.05 -1.06
CA GLN A 33 1.26 1.13 -0.99
C GLN A 33 1.90 1.12 -2.39
N LEU A 34 1.39 0.31 -3.31
CA LEU A 34 1.85 0.28 -4.71
C LEU A 34 1.53 1.60 -5.43
N ASN A 35 0.33 2.14 -5.24
CA ASN A 35 -0.07 3.43 -5.79
C ASN A 35 0.83 4.56 -5.25
N ALA A 36 1.16 4.54 -3.96
CA ALA A 36 2.06 5.51 -3.33
C ALA A 36 3.48 5.43 -3.92
N ARG A 37 4.01 4.22 -4.13
CA ARG A 37 5.31 4.02 -4.80
C ARG A 37 5.30 4.59 -6.20
N ASP A 38 4.26 4.30 -6.97
CA ASP A 38 4.10 4.83 -8.33
C ASP A 38 4.00 6.36 -8.34
N TRP A 39 3.21 6.94 -7.43
CA TRP A 39 3.02 8.38 -7.33
C TRP A 39 4.32 9.14 -7.01
N LEU A 40 5.17 8.58 -6.14
CA LEU A 40 6.46 9.18 -5.78
C LEU A 40 7.54 9.00 -6.86
N THR A 41 7.62 7.80 -7.46
CA THR A 41 8.77 7.41 -8.29
C THR A 41 8.57 7.62 -9.78
N LYS A 42 7.32 7.57 -10.28
CA LYS A 42 7.04 7.78 -11.71
C LYS A 42 6.82 9.26 -12.02
N PRO A 43 7.13 9.71 -13.24
CA PRO A 43 6.75 11.05 -13.71
C PRO A 43 5.24 11.30 -13.59
N ASN A 44 4.87 12.24 -12.73
CA ASN A 44 3.49 12.68 -12.50
C ASN A 44 3.44 14.20 -12.31
N LYS A 45 2.49 14.87 -12.96
CA LYS A 45 2.25 16.32 -12.84
C LYS A 45 1.72 16.70 -11.46
N ASP A 46 0.81 15.90 -10.90
CA ASP A 46 0.19 16.19 -9.61
C ASP A 46 1.21 16.16 -8.48
N PHE A 47 2.17 15.22 -8.54
CA PHE A 47 3.29 15.16 -7.61
C PHE A 47 4.10 16.46 -7.61
N THR A 48 4.42 16.99 -8.80
CA THR A 48 5.16 18.27 -8.92
C THR A 48 4.36 19.43 -8.34
N VAL A 49 3.05 19.49 -8.61
CA VAL A 49 2.17 20.53 -8.05
C VAL A 49 2.14 20.45 -6.51
N VAL A 50 1.93 19.25 -5.95
CA VAL A 50 1.89 19.06 -4.49
C VAL A 50 3.23 19.40 -3.83
N CYS A 51 4.36 19.04 -4.45
CA CYS A 51 5.68 19.44 -3.97
C CYS A 51 5.85 20.98 -3.95
N ASN A 52 5.43 21.66 -5.00
CA ASN A 52 5.49 23.13 -5.07
C ASN A 52 4.61 23.78 -3.99
N LEU A 53 3.39 23.27 -3.78
CA LEU A 53 2.48 23.75 -2.73
C LEU A 53 3.02 23.48 -1.31
N ALA A 54 3.77 22.40 -1.12
CA ALA A 54 4.50 22.09 0.11
C ALA A 54 5.81 22.88 0.25
N GLY A 55 6.26 23.61 -0.78
CA GLY A 55 7.55 24.31 -0.83
C GLY A 55 8.75 23.36 -0.79
N LEU A 56 8.65 22.21 -1.46
CA LEU A 56 9.69 21.19 -1.57
C LEU A 56 10.14 21.03 -3.02
N GLU A 57 11.41 20.69 -3.21
CA GLU A 57 12.01 20.40 -4.52
C GLU A 57 11.59 19.02 -5.04
N PRO A 58 10.80 18.91 -6.13
CA PRO A 58 10.23 17.65 -6.59
C PRO A 58 11.31 16.62 -6.99
N MET A 59 12.37 17.07 -7.69
CA MET A 59 13.43 16.17 -8.17
C MET A 59 14.22 15.55 -7.01
N ARG A 60 14.57 16.37 -6.00
CA ARG A 60 15.30 15.91 -4.82
C ARG A 60 14.46 14.92 -4.01
N LEU A 61 13.18 15.23 -3.82
CA LEU A 61 12.27 14.35 -3.09
C LEU A 61 12.07 13.02 -3.82
N ARG A 62 11.91 13.03 -5.15
CA ARG A 62 11.77 11.80 -5.93
C ARG A 62 13.01 10.91 -5.84
N SER A 63 14.20 11.49 -5.99
CA SER A 63 15.45 10.71 -5.87
C SER A 63 15.55 10.06 -4.50
N TYR A 64 15.26 10.82 -3.44
CA TYR A 64 15.27 10.31 -2.07
C TYR A 64 14.21 9.21 -1.85
N ALA A 65 12.99 9.42 -2.33
CA ALA A 65 11.92 8.44 -2.22
C ALA A 65 12.23 7.15 -2.99
N ALA A 66 12.82 7.25 -4.19
CA ALA A 66 13.21 6.09 -4.99
C ALA A 66 14.20 5.18 -4.25
N ASP A 67 15.20 5.76 -3.58
CA ASP A 67 16.17 5.00 -2.77
C ASP A 67 15.51 4.28 -1.59
N LEU A 68 14.57 4.96 -0.90
CA LEU A 68 13.84 4.34 0.21
C LEU A 68 12.89 3.23 -0.26
N VAL A 69 12.18 3.45 -1.37
CA VAL A 69 11.29 2.45 -1.96
C VAL A 69 12.08 1.23 -2.42
N ALA A 70 13.26 1.43 -3.02
CA ALA A 70 14.13 0.33 -3.43
C ALA A 70 14.57 -0.52 -2.22
N LYS A 71 14.89 0.10 -1.08
CA LYS A 71 15.21 -0.61 0.16
C LYS A 71 14.00 -1.36 0.72
N ALA A 72 12.83 -0.72 0.76
CA ALA A 72 11.60 -1.37 1.21
C ALA A 72 11.23 -2.59 0.36
N ALA A 73 11.41 -2.49 -0.96
CA ALA A 73 11.12 -3.56 -1.91
C ALA A 73 11.94 -4.84 -1.67
N GLN A 74 13.13 -4.73 -1.06
CA GLN A 74 13.94 -5.90 -0.68
C GLN A 74 13.26 -6.77 0.40
N HIS A 75 12.35 -6.18 1.18
CA HIS A 75 11.62 -6.85 2.25
C HIS A 75 10.18 -7.22 1.88
N ASP A 76 9.76 -6.96 0.64
CA ASP A 76 8.41 -7.27 0.21
C ASP A 76 8.17 -8.77 0.17
N GLN A 77 7.08 -9.19 0.82
CA GLN A 77 6.62 -10.56 0.77
C GLN A 77 5.44 -10.69 -0.21
N PRO A 78 5.25 -11.88 -0.80
CA PRO A 78 4.06 -12.14 -1.61
C PRO A 78 2.80 -12.02 -0.76
N LEU A 79 1.69 -11.64 -1.39
CA LEU A 79 0.38 -11.68 -0.72
C LEU A 79 0.12 -13.12 -0.29
N THR A 80 -0.23 -13.35 0.98
CA THR A 80 -0.61 -14.70 1.41
C THR A 80 -1.90 -15.04 0.68
N THR A 81 -1.84 -15.98 -0.26
CA THR A 81 -3.05 -16.55 -0.85
C THR A 81 -3.83 -17.19 0.27
N ASP A 82 -5.09 -16.77 0.47
CA ASP A 82 -6.02 -17.38 1.42
C ASP A 82 -5.92 -18.91 1.26
N ALA A 83 -5.42 -19.59 2.29
CA ALA A 83 -5.49 -21.03 2.36
C ALA A 83 -6.95 -21.43 2.11
N PRO A 84 -7.22 -22.50 1.34
CA PRO A 84 -8.58 -22.83 0.94
C PRO A 84 -9.44 -22.91 2.20
N ARG A 85 -10.45 -22.02 2.32
CA ARG A 85 -11.46 -22.09 3.38
C ARG A 85 -11.93 -23.54 3.40
N ARG A 86 -11.52 -24.31 4.41
CA ARG A 86 -11.99 -25.68 4.59
C ARG A 86 -13.51 -25.59 4.57
N ARG A 87 -14.13 -26.09 3.49
CA ARG A 87 -15.58 -26.23 3.42
C ARG A 87 -15.96 -27.08 4.63
N ARG A 88 -16.53 -26.44 5.64
CA ARG A 88 -17.12 -27.11 6.78
C ARG A 88 -18.32 -27.85 6.19
N THR A 89 -18.11 -29.11 5.80
CA THR A 89 -19.18 -29.98 5.34
C THR A 89 -20.15 -30.11 6.51
N SER A 90 -21.31 -29.46 6.38
CA SER A 90 -22.47 -29.74 7.22
C SER A 90 -22.75 -31.23 7.06
N ARG A 91 -22.40 -31.99 8.09
CA ARG A 91 -22.71 -33.41 8.20
C ARG A 91 -24.22 -33.44 8.42
N ASN A 92 -24.99 -33.63 7.34
CA ASN A 92 -26.41 -33.92 7.44
C ASN A 92 -26.55 -35.18 8.29
N THR A 93 -27.22 -35.04 9.43
CA THR A 93 -27.70 -36.16 10.24
C THR A 93 -28.88 -36.78 9.47
N GLU A 94 -28.59 -37.71 8.56
CA GLU A 94 -29.59 -38.67 8.09
C GLU A 94 -29.84 -39.68 9.21
N CYS A 95 -30.86 -39.42 10.04
CA CYS A 95 -31.55 -40.49 10.74
C CYS A 95 -32.52 -41.13 9.75
N GLN A 96 -32.11 -42.23 9.11
CA GLN A 96 -33.02 -43.17 8.47
C GLN A 96 -33.06 -44.48 9.27
N SER A 97 -34.27 -44.77 9.77
CA SER A 97 -34.98 -46.06 9.79
C SER A 97 -34.48 -47.23 10.65
N ALA A 98 -35.39 -47.70 11.53
CA ALA A 98 -35.79 -49.10 11.82
C ALA A 98 -36.47 -49.12 13.20
N ALA A 99 -37.58 -49.78 13.49
CA ALA A 99 -38.57 -50.59 12.76
C ALA A 99 -39.82 -50.64 13.67
#